data_AF-A0AAW2N7M3-F1
#
_entry.id   AF-A0AAW2N7M3-F1
#
_cell.length_a   1.000
_cell.length_b   1.000
_cell.length_c   1.000
_cell.angle_alpha   90.00
_cell.angle_beta   90.00
_cell.angle_gamma   90.00
#
_symmetry.space_group_name_H-M   'P 1'
#
loop_
_entity.id
_entity.type
_entity.pdbx_description
1 polymer ?
#
loop_
_entity_poly.entity_id
_entity_poly.type
_entity_poly.pdbx_seq_one_letter_code
_entity_poly.pdbx_strand_id
1 'polypeptide(L)'
;MGLGFIVGVVGVLILSHAAYSTIQYRSLLKITGEEFSGPPINVLVELIAGLVLCLWAALTVPGKFFSILPHSDENRGADIQLTVNMSNVRVGELGLLRA
;
A
#
# COMPACT_ATOMS: atom_id res chain seq x y z
N MET A 1 1.21 10.62 12.20
CA MET A 1 1.32 10.34 10.76
C MET A 1 2.46 9.37 10.56
N GLY A 2 2.24 8.23 9.90
CA GLY A 2 3.27 7.20 9.75
C GLY A 2 4.41 7.69 8.86
N LEU A 3 5.66 7.40 9.24
CA LEU A 3 6.87 7.76 8.49
C LEU A 3 6.76 7.34 7.01
N GLY A 4 6.17 6.17 6.73
CA GLY A 4 5.95 5.66 5.38
C GLY A 4 5.03 6.54 4.52
N PHE A 5 4.05 7.23 5.11
CA PHE A 5 3.18 8.15 4.36
C PHE A 5 3.95 9.38 3.87
N ILE A 6 4.82 9.94 4.71
CA ILE A 6 5.65 11.11 4.37
C ILE A 6 6.65 10.74 3.27
N VAL A 7 7.31 9.59 3.41
CA VAL A 7 8.24 9.08 2.39
C VAL A 7 7.51 8.82 1.06
N GLY A 8 6.28 8.31 1.10
CA GLY A 8 5.45 8.12 -0.08
C GLY A 8 5.11 9.42 -0.81
N VAL A 9 4.65 10.46 -0.08
CA VAL A 9 4.31 11.77 -0.69
C VAL A 9 5.54 12.42 -1.33
N VAL A 10 6.69 12.37 -0.67
CA VAL A 10 7.95 12.89 -1.22
C VAL A 10 8.38 12.10 -2.46
N GLY A 11 8.23 10.77 -2.46
CA GLY A 11 8.50 9.92 -3.61
C GLY A 11 7.65 10.28 -4.84
N VAL A 12 6.34 10.54 -4.66
CA VAL A 12 5.44 10.94 -5.76
C VAL A 12 5.78 12.32 -6.31
N LEU A 13 6.15 13.27 -5.46
CA LEU A 13 6.59 14.61 -5.90
C LEU A 13 7.85 14.55 -6.76
N ILE A 14 8.84 13.75 -6.34
CA ILE A 14 10.08 13.54 -7.10
C ILE A 14 9.78 12.83 -8.44
N LEU A 15 8.92 11.81 -8.42
CA LEU A 15 8.52 11.09 -9.62
C LEU A 15 7.80 12.00 -10.63
N SER A 16 6.95 12.91 -10.14
CA SER A 16 6.25 13.89 -10.97
C SER A 16 7.21 14.89 -11.62
N HIS A 17 8.24 15.32 -10.88
CA HIS A 17 9.28 16.20 -11.41
C HIS A 17 10.13 15.50 -12.49
N ALA A 18 10.53 14.25 -12.25
CA ALA A 18 11.27 13.44 -13.22
C ALA A 18 10.45 13.18 -14.51
N ALA A 19 9.15 12.89 -14.37
CA ALA A 19 8.23 12.72 -15.49
C ALA A 19 8.02 14.01 -16.29
N TYR A 20 7.89 15.15 -15.62
CA TYR A 20 7.79 16.44 -16.29
C TYR A 20 9.06 16.76 -17.09
N SER A 21 10.24 16.54 -16.51
CA SER A 21 11.53 16.76 -17.18
C SER A 21 11.70 15.88 -18.43
N THR A 22 11.30 14.60 -18.35
CA THR A 22 11.34 13.69 -19.51
C THR A 22 10.36 14.09 -20.62
N ILE A 23 9.13 14.48 -20.27
CA ILE A 23 8.13 14.92 -21.26
C ILE A 23 8.55 16.24 -21.92
N GLN A 24 9.10 17.19 -21.15
CA GLN A 24 9.55 18.48 -21.68
C GLN A 24 10.77 18.31 -22.59
N TYR A 25 11.73 17.46 -22.21
CA TYR A 25 12.86 17.07 -23.06
C TYR A 25 12.41 16.43 -24.38
N ARG A 26 11.39 15.57 -24.32
CA ARG A 26 10.75 14.95 -25.49
C ARG A 26 10.07 15.96 -26.41
N SER A 27 9.51 17.03 -25.83
CA SER A 27 8.85 18.11 -26.59
C SER A 27 9.86 19.06 -27.24
N LEU A 28 11.00 19.30 -26.60
CA LEU A 28 12.09 20.11 -27.17
C LEU A 28 12.74 19.41 -28.37
N LEU A 29 13.02 18.11 -28.27
CA LEU A 29 13.61 17.34 -29.39
C LEU A 29 12.70 17.24 -30.62
N LYS A 30 11.37 17.27 -30.43
CA LYS A 30 10.40 17.31 -31.55
C LYS A 30 10.45 18.61 -32.36
N ILE A 31 10.98 19.69 -31.78
CA ILE A 31 11.07 21.01 -32.42
C ILE A 31 12.42 21.17 -33.14
N THR A 32 13.48 20.48 -32.70
CA THR A 32 14.85 20.61 -33.24
C THR A 32 15.21 19.60 -34.34
N GLY A 33 14.42 18.55 -34.56
CA GLY A 33 14.56 17.65 -35.72
C GLY A 33 15.72 16.65 -35.68
N GLU A 34 16.41 16.52 -34.54
CA GLU A 34 17.52 15.57 -34.32
C GLU A 34 17.02 14.14 -34.02
N GLU A 35 17.78 13.13 -34.45
CA GLU A 35 17.47 11.72 -34.21
C GLU A 35 17.37 11.40 -32.71
N PHE A 36 16.28 10.70 -32.38
CA PHE A 36 15.75 10.55 -31.03
C PHE A 36 16.62 9.62 -30.17
N SER A 37 17.78 10.09 -29.69
CA SER A 37 18.66 9.34 -28.77
C SER A 37 18.12 9.28 -27.34
N GLY A 38 16.82 9.08 -27.16
CA GLY A 38 16.19 8.84 -25.86
C GLY A 38 16.33 9.97 -24.82
N PRO A 39 15.58 9.88 -23.71
CA PRO A 39 15.77 10.77 -22.57
C PRO A 39 17.12 10.48 -21.89
N PRO A 40 17.82 11.51 -21.37
CA PRO A 40 19.11 11.33 -20.71
C PRO A 40 18.99 10.34 -19.54
N ILE A 41 19.92 9.37 -19.48
CA ILE A 41 19.93 8.26 -18.51
C ILE A 41 19.76 8.74 -17.07
N ASN A 42 20.25 9.95 -16.75
CA ASN A 42 20.15 10.52 -15.42
C ASN A 42 18.69 10.67 -14.94
N VAL A 43 17.76 11.07 -15.83
CA VAL A 43 16.34 11.22 -15.50
C VAL A 43 15.66 9.85 -15.35
N LEU A 44 16.13 8.85 -16.11
CA LEU A 44 15.65 7.48 -15.99
C LEU A 44 16.04 6.87 -14.65
N VAL A 45 17.27 7.11 -14.18
CA VAL A 45 17.74 6.67 -12.85
C VAL A 45 16.92 7.34 -11.73
N GLU A 46 16.66 8.63 -11.84
CA GLU A 46 15.86 9.38 -10.86
C GLU A 46 14.39 8.89 -10.81
N LEU A 47 13.84 8.52 -11.97
CA LEU A 47 12.52 7.90 -12.08
C LEU A 47 12.49 6.52 -11.39
N ILE A 48 13.46 5.65 -11.66
CA ILE A 48 13.52 4.31 -11.04
C ILE A 48 13.73 4.42 -9.54
N ALA A 49 14.60 5.33 -9.08
CA ALA A 49 14.79 5.59 -7.66
C ALA A 49 13.49 6.09 -6.99
N GLY A 50 12.77 7.02 -7.61
CA GLY A 50 11.46 7.49 -7.12
C GLY A 50 10.42 6.38 -7.07
N LEU A 51 10.40 5.49 -8.07
CA LEU A 51 9.49 4.35 -8.14
C LEU A 51 9.77 3.35 -7.00
N VAL A 52 11.04 3.01 -6.78
CA VAL A 52 11.48 2.10 -5.70
C VAL A 52 11.12 2.67 -4.33
N LEU A 53 11.33 3.97 -4.10
CA LEU A 53 10.95 4.64 -2.86
C LEU A 53 9.42 4.64 -2.66
N CYS A 54 8.65 4.86 -3.72
CA CYS A 54 7.19 4.82 -3.66
C CYS A 54 6.67 3.41 -3.35
N LEU A 55 7.24 2.39 -3.97
CA LEU A 55 6.95 0.98 -3.68
C LEU A 55 7.33 0.60 -2.25
N TRP A 56 8.50 1.05 -1.76
CA TRP A 56 8.94 0.84 -0.39
C TRP A 56 7.98 1.43 0.62
N ALA A 57 7.55 2.68 0.41
CA ALA A 57 6.55 3.36 1.23
C ALA A 57 5.19 2.63 1.19
N ALA A 58 4.75 2.21 0.01
CA ALA A 58 3.49 1.47 -0.17
C ALA A 58 3.50 0.10 0.54
N LEU A 59 4.67 -0.54 0.69
CA LEU A 59 4.82 -1.78 1.44
C LEU A 59 4.91 -1.58 2.95
N THR A 60 5.46 -0.46 3.41
CA THR A 60 5.57 -0.15 4.85
C THR A 60 4.29 0.40 5.46
N VAL A 61 3.38 0.97 4.66
CA VAL A 61 2.09 1.50 5.13
C VAL A 61 1.12 0.41 5.62
N PRO A 62 0.86 -0.69 4.88
CA PRO A 62 0.11 -1.83 5.37
C PRO A 62 1.02 -2.75 6.21
N GLY A 63 1.73 -2.18 7.19
CA GLY A 63 2.77 -2.86 7.97
C GLY A 63 2.29 -3.89 9.00
N LYS A 64 1.05 -4.37 8.92
CA LYS A 64 0.59 -5.46 9.78
C LYS A 64 -0.46 -6.32 9.09
N PHE A 65 -0.03 -7.50 8.65
CA PHE A 65 -0.95 -8.58 8.32
C PHE A 65 -1.48 -9.15 9.63
N PHE A 66 -2.77 -9.02 9.87
CA PHE A 66 -3.41 -9.64 11.02
C PHE A 66 -3.55 -11.15 10.78
N SER A 67 -3.25 -11.92 11.82
CA SER A 67 -3.45 -13.38 11.77
C SER A 67 -4.94 -13.71 11.72
N ILE A 68 -5.34 -14.51 10.75
CA ILE A 68 -6.72 -15.04 10.61
C ILE A 68 -7.01 -16.11 11.69
N LEU A 69 -5.98 -16.55 12.43
CA LEU A 69 -6.15 -17.56 13.45
C LEU A 69 -6.97 -16.99 14.63
N PRO A 70 -8.11 -17.63 15.00
CA PRO A 70 -9.00 -17.15 16.06
C PRO A 70 -8.27 -16.90 17.38
N HIS A 71 -7.29 -17.74 17.70
CA HIS A 71 -6.58 -17.74 18.97
C HIS A 71 -5.26 -16.95 18.97
N SER A 72 -5.05 -16.08 17.98
CA SER A 72 -3.91 -15.15 18.01
C SER A 72 -4.14 -14.05 19.05
N ASP A 73 -3.08 -13.56 19.70
CA ASP A 73 -3.20 -12.52 20.74
C ASP A 73 -3.93 -11.25 20.25
N GLU A 74 -3.85 -10.99 18.94
CA GLU A 74 -4.47 -9.87 18.25
C GLU A 74 -5.98 -10.06 18.02
N ASN A 75 -6.49 -11.30 18.06
CA ASN A 75 -7.88 -11.65 17.79
C ASN A 75 -8.63 -12.19 19.03
N ARG A 76 -8.00 -12.13 20.22
CA ARG A 76 -8.59 -12.60 21.50
C ARG A 76 -9.97 -12.02 21.79
N GLY A 77 -10.21 -10.77 21.40
CA GLY A 77 -11.53 -10.13 21.55
C GLY A 77 -12.62 -10.79 20.69
N ALA A 78 -12.28 -11.21 19.46
CA ALA A 78 -13.21 -11.88 18.57
C ALA A 78 -13.43 -13.36 18.96
N ASP A 79 -12.39 -14.03 19.46
CA ASP A 79 -12.47 -15.41 19.99
C ASP A 79 -13.45 -15.52 21.17
N ILE A 80 -13.33 -14.60 22.12
CA ILE A 80 -14.23 -14.52 23.28
C ILE A 80 -15.66 -14.25 22.82
N GLN A 81 -15.87 -13.34 21.86
CA GLN A 81 -17.20 -13.09 21.29
C GLN A 81 -17.79 -14.32 20.58
N LEU A 82 -16.99 -15.05 19.80
CA LEU A 82 -17.43 -16.29 19.14
C LEU A 82 -17.86 -17.34 20.17
N THR A 83 -17.06 -17.52 21.22
CA THR A 83 -17.33 -18.48 22.30
C THR A 83 -18.62 -18.13 23.05
N VAL A 84 -18.83 -16.85 23.39
CA VAL A 84 -20.05 -16.38 24.06
C VAL A 84 -21.28 -16.56 23.17
N ASN A 85 -21.17 -16.24 21.88
CA ASN A 85 -22.27 -16.40 20.93
C ASN A 85 -22.66 -17.89 20.79
N MET A 86 -21.67 -18.78 20.66
CA MET A 86 -21.89 -20.22 20.59
C MET A 86 -22.52 -20.79 21.86
N SER A 87 -22.17 -20.25 23.04
CA SER A 87 -22.83 -20.60 24.30
C SER A 87 -24.28 -20.15 24.34
N ASN A 88 -24.59 -18.94 23.87
CA ASN A 88 -25.95 -18.41 23.87
C ASN A 88 -26.86 -19.17 22.89
N VAL A 89 -26.34 -19.59 21.74
CA VAL A 89 -27.04 -20.45 20.78
C VAL A 89 -27.37 -21.81 21.40
N ARG A 90 -26.40 -22.47 22.06
CA ARG A 90 -26.67 -23.75 22.76
C ARG A 90 -27.70 -23.62 23.88
N VAL A 91 -27.63 -22.55 24.67
CA VAL A 91 -28.62 -22.29 25.72
C VAL A 91 -30.01 -22.04 25.13
N GLY A 92 -30.09 -21.35 23.99
CA GLY A 92 -31.34 -21.16 23.24
C GLY A 92 -31.95 -22.48 22.75
N GLU A 93 -31.14 -23.39 22.20
CA GLU A 93 -31.60 -24.72 21.77
C GLU A 93 -32.06 -25.60 22.96
N LEU A 94 -31.35 -25.58 24.09
CA LEU A 94 -31.79 -26.27 25.31
C LEU A 94 -33.06 -25.66 25.92
N GLY A 95 -33.24 -24.34 25.82
CA GLY A 95 -34.45 -23.65 26.25
C GLY A 95 -35.66 -24.03 25.40
N LEU A 96 -35.48 -24.25 24.10
CA LEU A 96 -36.54 -24.73 23.21
C LEU A 96 -36.89 -26.21 23.42
N LEU A 97 -35.91 -27.06 23.75
CA LEU A 97 -36.15 -28.48 24.06
C LEU A 97 -36.82 -28.71 25.42
N ARG A 98 -36.91 -27.67 26.27
CA ARG A 98 -37.55 -27.73 27.60
C ARG A 98 -38.89 -26.99 27.69
N ALA A 99 -39.36 -26.40 26.58
CA ALA A 99 -40.70 -25.82 26.43
C ALA A 99 -41.66 -26.84 25.79
#